data_AF-A0A838TDQ2-F1
#
_entry.id   AF-A0A838TDQ2-F1
#
_cell.length_a   1.000
_cell.length_b   1.000
_cell.length_c   1.000
_cell.angle_alpha   90.00
_cell.angle_beta   90.00
_cell.angle_gamma   90.00
#
_symmetry.space_group_name_H-M   'P 1'
#
loop_
_entity.id
_entity.type
_entity.pdbx_description
1 polymer ?
#
loop_
_entity_poly.entity_id
_entity_poly.type
_entity_poly.pdbx_seq_one_letter_code
_entity_poly.pdbx_strand_id
1 'polypeptide(L)'
;MKIDLHTHILPREWPDLDSRYGYSGFVRMEHHRPCCARMMIGARFFREIGDNAWDPVRRIEECDRTGVSLQVLSTVPVMFSYWAKPADGLDLSRQLNEHLAEVVRAHPTRFAGLGTIPLQAPELAATELVRCVRELGLRGVEIGSHVDANEFCDRKNCRNLDDRALDAVWSAAEETGAAIFVHPWDMVGKNRMSKYWLPWLVGMPAETSLAICSMIFGGVFERFPRLRVAFAHGGGAFPITIGRIEHGFNVRPDLVAIENKINPRSYLA
;
A
#
# COMPACT_ATOMS: atom_id res chain seq x y z
N MET A 1 -7.98 -14.25 20.54
CA MET A 1 -8.34 -13.51 19.32
C MET A 1 -7.15 -13.54 18.38
N LYS A 2 -7.32 -14.02 17.14
CA LYS A 2 -6.26 -14.05 16.11
C LYS A 2 -6.64 -13.07 15.01
N ILE A 3 -5.75 -12.13 14.71
CA ILE A 3 -5.97 -11.08 13.70
C ILE A 3 -5.04 -11.35 12.53
N ASP A 4 -5.59 -11.35 11.31
CA ASP A 4 -4.80 -11.34 10.08
C ASP A 4 -4.75 -9.90 9.54
N LEU A 5 -3.56 -9.29 9.59
CA LEU A 5 -3.35 -7.88 9.23
C LEU A 5 -3.26 -7.68 7.70
N HIS A 6 -2.88 -8.72 6.95
CA HIS A 6 -2.45 -8.55 5.56
C HIS A 6 -3.32 -9.38 4.63
N THR A 7 -4.47 -8.82 4.28
CA THR A 7 -5.42 -9.47 3.38
C THR A 7 -6.05 -8.48 2.41
N HIS A 8 -6.28 -8.92 1.17
CA HIS A 8 -6.82 -8.06 0.12
C HIS A 8 -8.25 -8.43 -0.26
N ILE A 9 -9.06 -7.41 -0.55
CA ILE A 9 -10.44 -7.52 -1.06
C ILE A 9 -10.65 -6.52 -2.21
N LEU A 10 -11.53 -6.87 -3.14
CA LEU A 10 -11.94 -6.03 -4.26
C LEU A 10 -13.47 -5.93 -4.30
N PRO A 11 -14.03 -4.82 -4.83
CA PRO A 11 -15.44 -4.81 -5.22
C PRO A 11 -15.72 -5.92 -6.23
N ARG A 12 -16.88 -6.57 -6.16
CA ARG A 12 -17.26 -7.59 -7.16
C ARG A 12 -17.33 -7.00 -8.57
N GLU A 13 -17.70 -5.74 -8.73
CA GLU A 13 -17.71 -5.04 -10.01
C GLU A 13 -17.34 -3.58 -9.77
N TRP A 14 -16.78 -2.93 -10.79
CA TRP A 14 -16.56 -1.50 -10.83
C TRP A 14 -16.69 -0.99 -12.27
N PRO A 15 -16.92 0.32 -12.49
CA PRO A 15 -17.08 0.87 -13.84
C PRO A 15 -15.88 0.59 -14.75
N ASP A 16 -16.08 0.63 -16.07
CA ASP A 16 -14.96 0.64 -17.01
C ASP A 16 -14.16 1.95 -16.82
N LEU A 17 -13.04 1.85 -16.11
CA LEU A 17 -12.22 2.98 -15.71
C LEU A 17 -11.48 3.62 -16.89
N ASP A 18 -11.11 2.81 -17.90
CA ASP A 18 -10.47 3.31 -19.12
C ASP A 18 -11.44 4.27 -19.85
N SER A 19 -12.72 3.89 -19.94
CA SER A 19 -13.78 4.70 -20.53
C SER A 19 -14.15 5.91 -19.65
N ARG A 20 -14.19 5.71 -18.32
CA ARG A 20 -14.54 6.77 -17.35
C ARG A 20 -13.52 7.91 -17.34
N TYR A 21 -12.23 7.58 -17.41
CA TYR A 21 -11.15 8.56 -17.29
C TYR A 21 -10.57 9.00 -18.65
N GLY A 22 -10.90 8.28 -19.73
CA GLY A 22 -10.53 8.64 -21.11
C GLY A 22 -9.12 8.25 -21.51
N TYR A 23 -8.48 7.32 -20.78
CA TYR A 23 -7.17 6.75 -21.11
C TYR A 23 -7.01 5.37 -20.49
N SER A 24 -6.18 4.53 -21.10
CA SER A 24 -6.04 3.12 -20.75
C SER A 24 -5.02 2.86 -19.62
N GLY A 25 -5.13 1.70 -19.00
CA GLY A 25 -4.11 1.17 -18.08
C GLY A 25 -4.69 0.71 -16.74
N PHE A 26 -5.98 0.92 -16.52
CA PHE A 26 -6.66 0.50 -15.31
C PHE A 26 -7.01 -0.98 -15.34
N VAL A 27 -7.20 -1.56 -14.15
CA VAL A 27 -7.62 -2.95 -14.01
C VAL A 27 -9.11 -3.07 -14.29
N ARG A 28 -9.49 -4.08 -15.06
CA ARG A 28 -10.88 -4.52 -15.26
C ARG A 28 -11.05 -5.94 -14.74
N MET A 29 -12.27 -6.26 -14.30
CA MET A 29 -12.60 -7.59 -13.80
C MET A 29 -13.55 -8.32 -14.74
N GLU A 30 -13.14 -9.49 -15.19
CA GLU A 30 -13.91 -10.35 -16.09
C GLU A 30 -14.37 -11.62 -15.35
N HIS A 31 -15.65 -11.67 -14.99
CA HIS A 31 -16.29 -12.86 -14.41
C HIS A 31 -16.59 -13.86 -15.53
N HIS A 32 -15.74 -14.88 -15.68
CA HIS A 32 -15.81 -15.81 -16.82
C HIS A 32 -16.44 -17.17 -16.47
N ARG A 33 -16.54 -17.51 -15.18
CA ARG A 33 -17.21 -18.73 -14.67
C ARG A 33 -17.68 -18.50 -13.22
N PRO A 34 -18.58 -19.34 -12.67
CA PRO A 34 -19.00 -19.21 -11.28
C PRO A 34 -17.81 -19.14 -10.32
N CYS A 35 -17.85 -18.18 -9.40
CA CYS A 35 -16.84 -17.98 -8.36
C CYS A 35 -15.41 -17.67 -8.86
N CYS A 36 -15.21 -17.31 -10.13
CA CYS A 36 -13.89 -16.95 -10.66
C CYS A 36 -13.93 -15.71 -11.55
N ALA A 37 -12.93 -14.85 -11.38
CA ALA A 37 -12.75 -13.67 -12.20
C ALA A 37 -11.29 -13.51 -12.64
N ARG A 38 -11.08 -12.88 -13.79
CA ARG A 38 -9.77 -12.47 -14.29
C ARG A 38 -9.60 -10.98 -14.11
N MET A 39 -8.46 -10.59 -13.53
CA MET A 39 -7.99 -9.22 -13.52
C MET A 39 -7.22 -8.95 -14.81
N MET A 40 -7.67 -7.97 -15.58
CA MET A 40 -7.13 -7.60 -16.89
C MET A 40 -6.62 -6.16 -16.86
N ILE A 41 -5.50 -5.89 -17.54
CA ILE A 41 -4.98 -4.52 -17.76
C ILE A 41 -4.87 -4.31 -19.27
N GLY A 42 -5.76 -3.51 -19.85
CA GLY A 42 -5.98 -3.52 -21.29
C GLY A 42 -6.33 -4.94 -21.78
N ALA A 43 -5.52 -5.49 -22.69
CA ALA A 43 -5.63 -6.87 -23.17
C ALA A 43 -4.76 -7.89 -22.38
N ARG A 44 -3.93 -7.42 -21.45
CA ARG A 44 -3.00 -8.27 -20.70
C ARG A 44 -3.70 -8.92 -19.51
N PHE A 45 -3.64 -10.25 -19.45
CA PHE A 45 -4.00 -11.02 -18.26
C PHE A 45 -3.02 -10.73 -17.13
N PHE A 46 -3.52 -10.30 -15.97
CA PHE A 46 -2.71 -10.05 -14.78
C PHE A 46 -2.78 -11.22 -13.80
N ARG A 47 -3.98 -11.62 -13.37
CA ARG A 47 -4.20 -12.67 -12.37
C ARG A 47 -5.61 -13.23 -12.46
N GLU A 48 -5.80 -14.50 -12.15
CA GLU A 48 -7.11 -15.09 -11.86
C GLU A 48 -7.33 -15.15 -10.34
N ILE A 49 -8.54 -14.81 -9.90
CA ILE A 49 -8.94 -14.73 -8.50
C ILE A 49 -10.25 -15.51 -8.27
N GLY A 50 -10.40 -16.07 -7.07
CA GLY A 50 -11.63 -16.71 -6.61
C GLY A 50 -12.58 -15.72 -5.93
N ASP A 51 -13.80 -16.17 -5.65
CA ASP A 51 -14.84 -15.39 -4.98
C ASP A 51 -14.47 -14.89 -3.60
N ASN A 52 -13.60 -15.57 -2.87
CA ASN A 52 -13.03 -15.07 -1.61
C ASN A 52 -12.25 -13.75 -1.77
N ALA A 53 -11.96 -13.28 -2.99
CA ALA A 53 -11.38 -11.96 -3.25
C ALA A 53 -12.41 -10.82 -3.23
N TRP A 54 -13.73 -11.09 -3.29
CA TRP A 54 -14.78 -10.06 -3.27
C TRP A 54 -16.01 -10.39 -2.40
N ASP A 55 -16.25 -11.67 -2.07
CA ASP A 55 -17.38 -12.11 -1.27
C ASP A 55 -17.02 -12.16 0.24
N PRO A 56 -17.58 -11.27 1.08
CA PRO A 56 -17.27 -11.24 2.50
C PRO A 56 -17.77 -12.46 3.26
N VAL A 57 -18.88 -13.09 2.83
CA VAL A 57 -19.43 -14.29 3.48
C VAL A 57 -18.48 -15.45 3.24
N ARG A 58 -18.00 -15.62 2.00
CA ARG A 58 -17.02 -16.65 1.67
C ARG A 58 -15.75 -16.52 2.52
N ARG A 59 -15.26 -15.30 2.71
CA ARG A 59 -14.08 -15.03 3.54
C ARG A 59 -14.30 -15.37 5.01
N ILE A 60 -15.49 -15.07 5.54
CA ILE A 60 -15.87 -15.40 6.91
C ILE A 60 -15.85 -16.92 7.13
N GLU A 61 -16.41 -17.70 6.21
CA GLU A 61 -16.39 -19.18 6.27
C GLU A 61 -14.95 -19.73 6.29
N GLU A 62 -14.07 -19.18 5.45
CA GLU A 62 -12.65 -19.55 5.41
C GLU A 62 -11.90 -19.16 6.69
N CYS A 63 -12.22 -18.00 7.26
CA CYS A 63 -11.68 -17.55 8.54
C CYS A 63 -12.10 -18.48 9.69
N ASP A 64 -13.37 -18.88 9.74
CA ASP A 64 -13.91 -19.77 10.77
C ASP A 64 -13.21 -21.14 10.74
N ARG A 65 -12.93 -21.65 9.53
CA ARG A 65 -12.19 -22.91 9.34
C ARG A 65 -10.72 -22.84 9.75
N THR A 66 -10.10 -21.67 9.68
CA THR A 66 -8.66 -21.46 9.95
C THR A 66 -8.37 -20.81 11.31
N GLY A 67 -9.43 -20.52 12.09
CA GLY A 67 -9.35 -19.89 13.40
C GLY A 67 -8.94 -18.42 13.37
N VAL A 68 -9.13 -17.72 12.25
CA VAL A 68 -8.89 -16.27 12.14
C VAL A 68 -10.13 -15.53 12.65
N SER A 69 -9.96 -14.75 13.72
CA SER A 69 -11.07 -14.02 14.34
C SER A 69 -11.47 -12.79 13.54
N LEU A 70 -10.48 -12.05 13.02
CA LEU A 70 -10.67 -10.79 12.30
C LEU A 70 -9.64 -10.65 11.19
N GLN A 71 -10.06 -10.18 10.01
CA GLN A 71 -9.15 -9.74 8.96
C GLN A 71 -9.12 -8.22 8.87
N VAL A 72 -7.94 -7.67 8.65
CA VAL A 72 -7.77 -6.29 8.21
C VAL A 72 -7.72 -6.32 6.68
N LEU A 73 -8.70 -5.66 6.07
CA LEU A 73 -8.93 -5.64 4.64
C LEU A 73 -8.29 -4.39 4.03
N SER A 74 -7.62 -4.56 2.89
CA SER A 74 -7.17 -3.48 2.01
C SER A 74 -7.43 -3.83 0.54
N THR A 75 -7.24 -2.88 -0.37
CA THR A 75 -7.32 -3.19 -1.81
C THR A 75 -6.10 -3.99 -2.27
N VAL A 76 -6.13 -4.55 -3.48
CA VAL A 76 -4.94 -5.20 -4.06
C VAL A 76 -3.97 -4.10 -4.56
N PRO A 77 -2.65 -4.19 -4.31
CA PRO A 77 -1.68 -3.12 -4.64
C PRO A 77 -1.68 -2.63 -6.10
N VAL A 78 -2.06 -3.48 -7.06
CA VAL A 78 -2.21 -3.09 -8.48
C VAL A 78 -3.24 -1.97 -8.67
N MET A 79 -4.15 -1.77 -7.71
CA MET A 79 -5.18 -0.74 -7.71
C MET A 79 -4.69 0.63 -7.22
N PHE A 80 -3.49 0.75 -6.63
CA PHE A 80 -2.96 2.02 -6.11
C PHE A 80 -2.96 3.15 -7.16
N SER A 81 -2.69 2.80 -8.43
CA SER A 81 -2.84 3.71 -9.57
C SER A 81 -2.08 5.04 -9.45
N TYR A 82 -0.90 5.02 -8.82
CA TYR A 82 -0.07 6.22 -8.62
C TYR A 82 0.47 6.82 -9.92
N TRP A 83 0.40 6.09 -11.03
CA TRP A 83 0.75 6.55 -12.38
C TRP A 83 -0.37 7.37 -13.05
N ALA A 84 -1.60 7.31 -12.53
CA ALA A 84 -2.76 7.99 -13.11
C ALA A 84 -2.82 9.49 -12.75
N LYS A 85 -3.69 10.25 -13.42
CA LYS A 85 -3.96 11.65 -13.05
C LYS A 85 -4.41 11.72 -11.59
N PRO A 86 -3.95 12.72 -10.81
CA PRO A 86 -4.31 12.85 -9.40
C PRO A 86 -5.82 12.80 -9.09
N ALA A 87 -6.65 13.47 -9.90
CA ALA A 87 -8.10 13.49 -9.70
C ALA A 87 -8.74 12.11 -9.92
N ASP A 88 -8.29 11.37 -10.93
CA ASP A 88 -8.80 10.03 -11.24
C ASP A 88 -8.32 9.00 -10.21
N GLY A 89 -7.07 9.14 -9.75
CA GLY A 89 -6.54 8.35 -8.64
C GLY A 89 -7.32 8.57 -7.34
N LEU A 90 -7.76 9.80 -7.06
CA LEU A 90 -8.63 10.12 -5.94
C LEU A 90 -10.04 9.52 -6.12
N ASP A 91 -10.65 9.66 -7.30
CA ASP A 91 -11.97 9.09 -7.61
C ASP A 91 -11.99 7.58 -7.45
N LEU A 92 -10.96 6.88 -7.96
CA LEU A 92 -10.80 5.44 -7.77
C LEU A 92 -10.60 5.09 -6.29
N SER A 93 -9.73 5.82 -5.58
CA SER A 93 -9.48 5.58 -4.16
C SER A 93 -10.77 5.69 -3.34
N ARG A 94 -11.58 6.71 -3.59
CA ARG A 94 -12.87 6.89 -2.91
C ARG A 94 -13.86 5.76 -3.16
N GLN A 95 -13.98 5.29 -4.40
CA GLN A 95 -14.83 4.14 -4.74
C GLN A 95 -14.40 2.88 -3.99
N LEU A 96 -13.10 2.59 -3.97
CA LEU A 96 -12.55 1.43 -3.26
C LEU A 96 -12.73 1.55 -1.74
N ASN A 97 -12.52 2.74 -1.18
CA ASN A 97 -12.67 3.01 0.24
C ASN A 97 -14.12 2.92 0.70
N GLU A 98 -15.08 3.37 -0.11
CA GLU A 98 -16.51 3.24 0.21
C GLU A 98 -16.93 1.77 0.24
N HIS A 99 -16.57 0.99 -0.78
CA HIS A 99 -16.82 -0.46 -0.79
C HIS A 99 -16.20 -1.15 0.44
N LEU A 100 -14.95 -0.81 0.77
CA LEU A 100 -14.27 -1.36 1.93
C LEU A 100 -15.02 -1.03 3.23
N ALA A 101 -15.46 0.23 3.38
CA ALA A 101 -16.23 0.67 4.53
C ALA A 101 -17.60 -0.01 4.61
N GLU A 102 -18.28 -0.25 3.49
CA GLU A 102 -19.52 -1.02 3.41
C GLU A 102 -19.34 -2.44 3.94
N VAL A 103 -18.29 -3.14 3.49
CA VAL A 103 -17.98 -4.50 3.94
C VAL A 103 -17.68 -4.53 5.44
N VAL A 104 -16.90 -3.57 5.94
CA VAL A 104 -16.58 -3.46 7.38
C VAL A 104 -17.84 -3.16 8.20
N ARG A 105 -18.71 -2.24 7.75
CA ARG A 105 -19.97 -1.91 8.42
C ARG A 105 -20.94 -3.10 8.46
N ALA A 106 -20.96 -3.93 7.42
CA ALA A 106 -21.80 -5.13 7.37
C ALA A 106 -21.31 -6.24 8.34
N HIS A 107 -20.01 -6.32 8.60
CA HIS A 107 -19.42 -7.36 9.47
C HIS A 107 -18.35 -6.80 10.44
N PRO A 108 -18.70 -5.88 11.34
CA PRO A 108 -17.74 -5.08 12.13
C PRO A 108 -16.96 -5.89 13.18
N THR A 109 -17.41 -7.09 13.51
CA THR A 109 -16.69 -8.01 14.40
C THR A 109 -15.72 -8.93 13.66
N ARG A 110 -15.80 -8.97 12.33
CA ARG A 110 -15.02 -9.85 11.46
C ARG A 110 -14.00 -9.10 10.61
N PHE A 111 -14.25 -7.82 10.35
CA PHE A 111 -13.37 -7.00 9.51
C PHE A 111 -13.03 -5.65 10.15
N ALA A 112 -11.80 -5.23 9.90
CA ALA A 112 -11.39 -3.82 9.93
C ALA A 112 -10.85 -3.45 8.54
N GLY A 113 -10.72 -2.17 8.22
CA GLY A 113 -10.27 -1.73 6.90
C GLY A 113 -9.12 -0.74 6.94
N LEU A 114 -8.26 -0.83 5.92
CA LEU A 114 -7.22 0.13 5.56
C LEU A 114 -7.54 0.68 4.16
N GLY A 115 -7.82 1.98 4.07
CA GLY A 115 -8.12 2.63 2.80
C GLY A 115 -6.90 2.72 1.88
N THR A 116 -7.12 3.04 0.61
CA THR A 116 -6.07 3.47 -0.33
C THR A 116 -6.16 4.98 -0.54
N ILE A 117 -5.04 5.63 -0.83
CA ILE A 117 -4.95 7.08 -1.05
C ILE A 117 -4.10 7.42 -2.29
N PRO A 118 -4.40 8.50 -3.02
CA PRO A 118 -3.66 8.88 -4.24
C PRO A 118 -2.32 9.53 -3.91
N LEU A 119 -1.33 8.72 -3.51
CA LEU A 119 -0.04 9.17 -2.98
C LEU A 119 0.79 9.99 -4.00
N GLN A 120 0.43 9.98 -5.28
CA GLN A 120 0.98 10.88 -6.29
C GLN A 120 0.65 12.37 -6.06
N ALA A 121 -0.38 12.67 -5.28
CA ALA A 121 -0.79 14.01 -4.90
C ALA A 121 -0.97 14.12 -3.38
N PRO A 122 0.11 14.44 -2.63
CA PRO A 122 0.14 14.32 -1.17
C PRO A 122 -0.96 15.08 -0.44
N GLU A 123 -1.35 16.28 -0.90
CA GLU A 123 -2.44 17.05 -0.28
C GLU A 123 -3.81 16.37 -0.46
N LEU A 124 -4.07 15.80 -1.65
CA LEU A 124 -5.27 15.00 -1.88
C LEU A 124 -5.24 13.70 -1.06
N ALA A 125 -4.06 13.09 -0.96
CA ALA A 125 -3.85 11.87 -0.20
C ALA A 125 -4.05 12.08 1.31
N ALA A 126 -3.55 13.18 1.86
CA ALA A 126 -3.76 13.58 3.25
C ALA A 126 -5.25 13.84 3.54
N THR A 127 -5.93 14.56 2.65
CA THR A 127 -7.38 14.82 2.77
C THR A 127 -8.20 13.53 2.74
N GLU A 128 -7.89 12.61 1.81
CA GLU A 128 -8.60 11.33 1.72
C GLU A 128 -8.27 10.40 2.90
N LEU A 129 -7.05 10.44 3.44
CA LEU A 129 -6.69 9.72 4.67
C LEU A 129 -7.57 10.18 5.83
N VAL A 130 -7.69 11.50 6.03
CA VAL A 130 -8.56 12.06 7.08
C VAL A 130 -10.00 11.59 6.90
N ARG A 131 -10.52 11.59 5.66
CA ARG A 131 -11.87 11.07 5.33
C ARG A 131 -12.01 9.59 5.69
N CYS A 132 -11.03 8.75 5.33
CA CYS A 132 -11.02 7.32 5.64
C CYS A 132 -11.19 7.06 7.13
N VAL A 133 -10.47 7.82 7.97
CA VAL A 133 -10.51 7.60 9.43
C VAL A 133 -11.74 8.25 10.07
N ARG A 134 -12.01 9.52 9.77
CA ARG A 134 -13.02 10.31 10.48
C ARG A 134 -14.45 10.04 10.01
N GLU A 135 -14.64 9.77 8.71
CA GLU A 135 -15.97 9.60 8.12
C GLU A 135 -16.30 8.13 7.87
N LEU A 136 -15.34 7.35 7.36
CA LEU A 136 -15.58 5.93 7.02
C LEU A 136 -15.30 4.96 8.18
N GLY A 137 -14.64 5.42 9.25
CA GLY A 137 -14.29 4.58 10.40
C GLY A 137 -13.21 3.54 10.11
N LEU A 138 -12.46 3.70 9.01
CA LEU A 138 -11.31 2.85 8.68
C LEU A 138 -10.18 3.09 9.69
N ARG A 139 -9.33 2.08 9.91
CA ARG A 139 -8.27 2.12 10.95
C ARG A 139 -6.97 2.74 10.47
N GLY A 140 -6.91 3.12 9.19
CA GLY A 140 -5.73 3.63 8.55
C GLY A 140 -5.76 3.45 7.05
N VAL A 141 -4.59 3.40 6.43
CA VAL A 141 -4.42 3.24 4.98
C VAL A 141 -3.30 2.26 4.65
N GLU A 142 -3.45 1.56 3.53
CA GLU A 142 -2.39 0.83 2.86
C GLU A 142 -1.84 1.69 1.71
N ILE A 143 -0.51 1.77 1.60
CA ILE A 143 0.20 2.53 0.57
C ILE A 143 1.32 1.71 -0.07
N GLY A 144 1.76 2.12 -1.26
CA GLY A 144 2.94 1.55 -1.92
C GLY A 144 4.26 1.87 -1.19
N SER A 145 5.30 1.09 -1.48
CA SER A 145 6.68 1.30 -0.98
C SER A 145 7.34 2.57 -1.53
N HIS A 146 6.83 3.11 -2.63
CA HIS A 146 7.25 4.35 -3.26
C HIS A 146 6.13 4.89 -4.16
N VAL A 147 6.36 6.05 -4.77
CA VAL A 147 5.48 6.63 -5.78
C VAL A 147 6.26 6.79 -7.08
N ASP A 148 5.79 6.13 -8.13
CA ASP A 148 6.40 6.17 -9.46
C ASP A 148 6.51 7.60 -10.03
N ALA A 149 7.40 7.75 -11.01
CA ALA A 149 7.34 8.91 -11.90
C ALA A 149 5.97 8.95 -12.59
N ASN A 150 5.38 10.13 -12.68
CA ASN A 150 4.03 10.30 -13.19
C ASN A 150 3.98 11.55 -14.07
N GLU A 151 3.69 11.35 -15.35
CA GLU A 151 3.66 12.40 -16.38
C GLU A 151 2.52 13.42 -16.20
N PHE A 152 1.49 13.08 -15.44
CA PHE A 152 0.36 13.96 -15.12
C PHE A 152 0.63 14.87 -13.93
N CYS A 153 1.82 14.81 -13.35
CA CYS A 153 2.30 15.77 -12.37
C CYS A 153 3.72 16.22 -12.74
N ASP A 154 4.22 17.30 -12.16
CA ASP A 154 5.57 17.82 -12.44
C ASP A 154 6.71 16.89 -11.95
N ARG A 155 6.44 15.60 -11.72
CA ARG A 155 7.41 14.60 -11.24
C ARG A 155 7.90 13.69 -12.34
N LYS A 156 9.12 13.98 -12.77
CA LYS A 156 9.91 13.15 -13.70
C LYS A 156 10.59 11.96 -13.03
N ASN A 157 10.68 11.93 -11.69
CA ASN A 157 11.39 10.90 -10.93
C ASN A 157 10.46 10.21 -9.93
N CYS A 158 10.81 8.96 -9.61
CA CYS A 158 10.24 8.22 -8.50
C CYS A 158 10.52 8.94 -7.16
N ARG A 159 9.56 8.85 -6.25
CA ARG A 159 9.62 9.37 -4.89
C ARG A 159 9.62 8.22 -3.91
N ASN A 160 10.64 8.18 -3.05
CA ASN A 160 10.65 7.32 -1.88
C ASN A 160 9.88 7.97 -0.72
N LEU A 161 9.64 7.20 0.35
CA LEU A 161 8.79 7.62 1.47
C LEU A 161 9.41 8.70 2.37
N ASP A 162 10.68 9.07 2.17
CA ASP A 162 11.35 10.17 2.86
C ASP A 162 11.05 11.57 2.33
N ASP A 163 10.58 11.67 1.08
CA ASP A 163 10.37 12.94 0.40
C ASP A 163 9.41 13.85 1.18
N ARG A 164 9.85 15.09 1.41
CA ARG A 164 9.15 16.09 2.23
C ARG A 164 7.76 16.44 1.74
N ALA A 165 7.46 16.26 0.47
CA ALA A 165 6.11 16.47 0.00
C ALA A 165 5.10 15.46 0.60
N LEU A 166 5.56 14.31 1.11
CA LEU A 166 4.72 13.35 1.85
C LEU A 166 4.50 13.74 3.32
N ASP A 167 5.16 14.79 3.83
CA ASP A 167 4.97 15.25 5.21
C ASP A 167 3.51 15.60 5.51
N ALA A 168 2.73 16.08 4.51
CA ALA A 168 1.29 16.29 4.65
C ALA A 168 0.54 14.99 4.99
N VAL A 169 0.92 13.87 4.36
CA VAL A 169 0.31 12.54 4.61
C VAL A 169 0.73 12.02 5.98
N TRP A 170 2.00 12.15 6.34
CA TRP A 170 2.51 11.72 7.65
C TRP A 170 1.90 12.53 8.80
N SER A 171 1.75 13.84 8.61
CA SER A 171 1.08 14.72 9.57
C SER A 171 -0.39 14.33 9.75
N ALA A 172 -1.12 14.11 8.66
CA ALA A 172 -2.52 13.67 8.71
C ALA A 172 -2.67 12.30 9.39
N ALA A 173 -1.77 11.37 9.12
CA ALA A 173 -1.75 10.05 9.75
C ALA A 173 -1.51 10.15 11.26
N GLU A 174 -0.54 10.97 11.68
CA GLU A 174 -0.23 11.19 13.10
C GLU A 174 -1.38 11.89 13.84
N GLU A 175 -1.98 12.92 13.24
CA GLU A 175 -3.11 13.67 13.81
C GLU A 175 -4.35 12.80 14.01
N THR A 176 -4.63 11.91 13.06
CA THR A 176 -5.78 11.01 13.11
C THR A 176 -5.52 9.70 13.87
N GLY A 177 -4.26 9.42 14.22
CA GLY A 177 -3.85 8.14 14.81
C GLY A 177 -3.93 6.95 13.84
N ALA A 178 -4.01 7.23 12.53
CA ALA A 178 -4.10 6.25 11.47
C ALA A 178 -2.91 5.28 11.48
N ALA A 179 -3.17 3.99 11.28
CA ALA A 179 -2.13 3.04 10.93
C ALA A 179 -1.76 3.19 9.44
N ILE A 180 -0.47 3.18 9.13
CA ILE A 180 0.04 3.10 7.76
C ILE A 180 0.58 1.69 7.54
N PHE A 181 0.04 0.98 6.56
CA PHE A 181 0.57 -0.29 6.11
C PHE A 181 1.30 -0.10 4.77
N VAL A 182 2.61 -0.33 4.74
CA VAL A 182 3.42 -0.17 3.54
C VAL A 182 3.55 -1.52 2.83
N HIS A 183 2.97 -1.61 1.64
CA HIS A 183 3.01 -2.79 0.80
C HIS A 183 3.94 -2.58 -0.40
N PRO A 184 4.89 -3.49 -0.67
CA PRO A 184 5.76 -3.36 -1.83
C PRO A 184 4.97 -3.51 -3.13
N TRP A 185 5.20 -2.59 -4.07
CA TRP A 185 4.64 -2.61 -5.41
C TRP A 185 5.62 -1.92 -6.37
N ASP A 186 5.45 -2.15 -7.68
CA ASP A 186 6.31 -1.66 -8.77
C ASP A 186 7.84 -1.82 -8.59
N MET A 187 8.25 -3.06 -8.34
CA MET A 187 9.59 -3.41 -7.85
C MET A 187 10.76 -2.85 -8.67
N VAL A 188 11.76 -2.29 -7.97
CA VAL A 188 13.06 -1.89 -8.52
C VAL A 188 13.69 -3.02 -9.32
N GLY A 189 14.18 -2.68 -10.52
CA GLY A 189 14.87 -3.63 -11.40
C GLY A 189 13.95 -4.70 -12.01
N LYS A 190 12.62 -4.49 -12.04
CA LYS A 190 11.64 -5.41 -12.64
C LYS A 190 12.01 -5.90 -14.04
N ASN A 191 12.67 -5.06 -14.85
CA ASN A 191 13.15 -5.40 -16.19
C ASN A 191 14.15 -6.56 -16.22
N ARG A 192 14.90 -6.80 -15.13
CA ARG A 192 15.85 -7.91 -14.99
C ARG A 192 15.22 -9.17 -14.38
N MET A 193 13.98 -9.07 -13.90
CA MET A 193 13.31 -10.10 -13.11
C MET A 193 12.13 -10.74 -13.85
N SER A 194 12.14 -10.80 -15.18
CA SER A 194 10.99 -11.32 -15.96
C SER A 194 10.72 -12.83 -15.80
N LYS A 195 11.62 -13.59 -15.16
CA LYS A 195 11.53 -15.05 -14.99
C LYS A 195 11.48 -15.45 -13.52
N TYR A 196 11.06 -16.70 -13.28
CA TYR A 196 11.08 -17.40 -11.98
C TYR A 196 10.36 -16.68 -10.84
N TRP A 197 9.39 -15.83 -11.18
CA TRP A 197 8.64 -15.06 -10.21
C TRP A 197 9.51 -14.14 -9.33
N LEU A 198 10.72 -13.83 -9.79
CA LEU A 198 11.68 -12.97 -9.09
C LEU A 198 11.17 -11.58 -8.67
N PRO A 199 10.22 -10.92 -9.37
CA PRO A 199 9.70 -9.65 -8.91
C PRO A 199 9.01 -9.79 -7.55
N TRP A 200 8.37 -10.93 -7.28
CA TRP A 200 7.77 -11.23 -5.97
C TRP A 200 8.79 -11.78 -4.98
N LEU A 201 9.63 -12.73 -5.40
CA LEU A 201 10.53 -13.44 -4.48
C LEU A 201 11.75 -12.61 -4.04
N VAL A 202 12.21 -11.67 -4.86
CA VAL A 202 13.39 -10.83 -4.60
C VAL A 202 13.03 -9.35 -4.62
N GLY A 203 12.26 -8.92 -5.62
CA GLY A 203 11.88 -7.52 -5.80
C GLY A 203 11.09 -6.96 -4.60
N MET A 204 10.01 -7.63 -4.20
CA MET A 204 9.17 -7.16 -3.08
C MET A 204 9.93 -7.07 -1.74
N PRO A 205 10.73 -8.07 -1.31
CA PRO A 205 11.55 -7.93 -0.11
C PRO A 205 12.58 -6.78 -0.18
N ALA A 206 13.16 -6.53 -1.36
CA ALA A 206 14.09 -5.43 -1.57
C ALA A 206 13.39 -4.07 -1.51
N GLU A 207 12.22 -3.94 -2.14
CA GLU A 207 11.35 -2.75 -2.07
C GLU A 207 11.01 -2.37 -0.63
N THR A 208 10.56 -3.33 0.16
CA THR A 208 10.21 -3.07 1.56
C THR A 208 11.44 -2.61 2.35
N SER A 209 12.59 -3.25 2.15
CA SER A 209 13.83 -2.84 2.82
C SER A 209 14.28 -1.44 2.41
N LEU A 210 14.10 -1.07 1.13
CA LEU A 210 14.39 0.27 0.64
C LEU A 210 13.47 1.30 1.29
N ALA A 211 12.16 1.04 1.34
CA ALA A 211 11.18 1.92 1.97
C ALA A 211 11.49 2.19 3.46
N ILE A 212 11.85 1.13 4.22
CA ILE A 212 12.25 1.26 5.63
C ILE A 212 13.50 2.14 5.75
N CYS A 213 14.55 1.86 4.98
CA CYS A 213 15.79 2.64 5.00
C CYS A 213 15.53 4.11 4.63
N SER A 214 14.70 4.37 3.62
CA SER A 214 14.29 5.72 3.23
C SER A 214 13.64 6.45 4.39
N MET A 215 12.58 5.89 5.00
CA MET A 215 11.89 6.55 6.11
C MET A 215 12.80 6.83 7.30
N ILE A 216 13.72 5.90 7.62
CA ILE A 216 14.69 6.07 8.72
C ILE A 216 15.72 7.15 8.37
N PHE A 217 16.44 7.03 7.26
CA PHE A 217 17.52 7.96 6.90
C PHE A 217 17.01 9.35 6.55
N GLY A 218 15.82 9.43 5.96
CA GLY A 218 15.10 10.67 5.74
C GLY A 218 14.50 11.29 6.99
N GLY A 219 14.58 10.62 8.16
CA GLY A 219 14.11 11.14 9.43
C GLY A 219 12.59 11.30 9.54
N VAL A 220 11.81 10.49 8.82
CA VAL A 220 10.34 10.54 8.88
C VAL A 220 9.86 10.27 10.31
N PHE A 221 10.42 9.26 10.96
CA PHE A 221 10.08 8.91 12.35
C PHE A 221 10.53 9.97 13.37
N GLU A 222 11.53 10.80 13.05
CA GLU A 222 11.91 11.94 13.90
C GLU A 222 10.92 13.10 13.79
N ARG A 223 10.41 13.35 12.57
CA ARG A 223 9.41 14.39 12.33
C ARG A 223 8.03 14.02 12.86
N PHE A 224 7.69 12.73 12.80
CA PHE A 224 6.38 12.20 13.15
C PHE A 224 6.53 11.04 14.17
N PRO A 225 6.92 11.35 15.41
CA PRO A 225 7.27 10.33 16.42
C PRO A 225 6.09 9.47 16.90
N ARG A 226 4.83 9.87 16.65
CA ARG A 226 3.64 9.09 16.97
C ARG A 226 3.08 8.34 15.75
N LEU A 227 3.75 8.40 14.60
CA LEU A 227 3.34 7.69 13.39
C LEU A 227 3.38 6.17 13.62
N ARG A 228 2.31 5.48 13.22
CA ARG A 228 2.17 4.02 13.39
C ARG A 228 2.32 3.35 12.03
N VAL A 229 3.49 2.78 11.77
CA VAL A 229 3.79 2.16 10.47
C VAL A 229 4.06 0.68 10.63
N ALA A 230 3.46 -0.13 9.76
CA ALA A 230 3.75 -1.54 9.61
C ALA A 230 4.19 -1.81 8.16
N PHE A 231 5.15 -2.71 7.99
CA PHE A 231 5.69 -3.09 6.69
C PHE A 231 5.32 -4.53 6.37
N ALA A 232 4.88 -4.79 5.13
CA ALA A 232 4.54 -6.13 4.69
C ALA A 232 5.73 -7.10 4.74
N HIS A 233 5.44 -8.40 4.71
CA HIS A 233 6.43 -9.48 4.54
C HIS A 233 7.60 -9.44 5.56
N GLY A 234 7.30 -9.08 6.81
CA GLY A 234 8.31 -9.05 7.88
C GLY A 234 9.37 -7.96 7.71
N GLY A 235 9.10 -6.91 6.93
CA GLY A 235 10.10 -5.89 6.60
C GLY A 235 11.03 -6.28 5.45
N GLY A 236 10.69 -7.34 4.69
CA GLY A 236 11.49 -7.80 3.56
C GLY A 236 12.89 -8.23 3.97
N ALA A 237 13.91 -7.68 3.31
CA ALA A 237 15.31 -7.97 3.64
C ALA A 237 15.86 -7.13 4.81
N PHE A 238 15.11 -6.18 5.37
CA PHE A 238 15.63 -5.26 6.38
C PHE A 238 16.12 -5.95 7.65
N PRO A 239 15.36 -6.87 8.30
CA PRO A 239 15.81 -7.48 9.56
C PRO A 239 17.11 -8.27 9.42
N ILE A 240 17.32 -8.94 8.27
CA ILE A 240 18.54 -9.72 8.04
C ILE A 240 19.72 -8.85 7.63
N THR A 241 19.48 -7.67 7.04
CA THR A 241 20.53 -6.76 6.58
C THR A 241 20.83 -5.60 7.53
N ILE A 242 20.11 -5.46 8.65
CA ILE A 242 20.29 -4.36 9.60
C ILE A 242 21.74 -4.17 10.05
N GLY A 243 22.48 -5.24 10.32
CA GLY A 243 23.90 -5.14 10.72
C GLY A 243 24.77 -4.49 9.64
N ARG A 244 24.49 -4.74 8.36
CA ARG A 244 25.16 -4.08 7.24
C ARG A 244 24.75 -2.61 7.12
N ILE A 245 23.44 -2.33 7.26
CA ILE A 245 22.87 -0.98 7.15
C ILE A 245 23.44 -0.07 8.24
N GLU A 246 23.45 -0.54 9.50
CA GLU A 246 24.03 0.16 10.64
C GLU A 246 25.54 0.36 10.49
N HIS A 247 26.28 -0.67 10.08
CA HIS A 247 27.72 -0.51 9.86
C HIS A 247 28.00 0.56 8.82
N GLY A 248 27.28 0.54 7.69
CA GLY A 248 27.34 1.58 6.67
C GLY A 248 27.00 2.97 7.21
N PHE A 249 26.00 3.07 8.08
CA PHE A 249 25.65 4.32 8.77
C PHE A 249 26.82 4.90 9.57
N ASN A 250 27.48 4.05 10.35
CA ASN A 250 28.58 4.47 11.22
C ASN A 250 29.85 4.84 10.43
N VAL A 251 30.17 4.12 9.35
CA VAL A 251 31.42 4.34 8.60
C VAL A 251 31.32 5.38 7.50
N ARG A 252 30.11 5.70 7.02
CA ARG A 252 29.85 6.68 5.94
C ARG A 252 28.74 7.68 6.29
N PRO A 253 28.81 8.36 7.46
CA PRO A 253 27.79 9.32 7.87
C PRO A 253 27.66 10.48 6.88
N ASP A 254 28.70 10.79 6.12
CA ASP A 254 28.71 11.79 5.03
C ASP A 254 27.70 11.49 3.91
N LEU A 255 27.29 10.22 3.74
CA LEU A 255 26.35 9.80 2.70
C LEU A 255 24.95 9.52 3.22
N VAL A 256 24.83 9.02 4.45
CA VAL A 256 23.59 8.42 4.97
C VAL A 256 23.01 9.16 6.16
N ALA A 257 23.81 9.93 6.90
CA ALA A 257 23.36 10.76 8.02
C ALA A 257 23.15 12.23 7.61
N ILE A 258 22.86 12.46 6.33
CA ILE A 258 22.70 13.79 5.73
C ILE A 258 21.41 14.49 6.18
N GLU A 259 20.34 13.73 6.42
CA GLU A 259 19.06 14.24 6.90
C GLU A 259 18.76 13.82 8.35
N ASN A 260 19.15 12.60 8.74
CA ASN A 260 18.93 12.07 10.07
C ASN A 260 20.23 11.53 10.67
N LYS A 261 20.60 12.02 11.85
CA LYS A 261 21.82 11.64 12.57
C LYS A 261 21.62 10.45 13.52
N ILE A 262 20.40 9.97 13.67
CA ILE A 262 20.08 8.85 14.55
C ILE A 262 20.40 7.53 13.85
N ASN A 263 21.09 6.65 14.57
CA ASN A 263 21.47 5.34 14.06
C ASN A 263 20.21 4.50 13.73
N PRO A 264 20.17 3.80 12.58
CA PRO A 264 18.99 3.02 12.16
C PRO A 264 18.57 1.94 13.15
N ARG A 265 19.50 1.39 13.95
CA ARG A 265 19.17 0.39 14.96
C ARG A 265 18.31 0.95 16.10
N SER A 266 18.37 2.26 16.37
CA SER A 266 17.57 2.90 17.42
C SER A 266 16.06 2.88 17.15
N TYR A 267 15.64 2.56 15.91
CA TYR A 267 14.23 2.44 15.52
C TYR A 267 13.66 1.03 15.67
N LEU A 268 14.50 0.07 16.08
CA LEU A 268 14.08 -1.31 16.35
C LEU A 268 13.91 -1.45 17.86
N ALA A 269 12.68 -1.29 18.33
CA ALA A 269 12.31 -1.58 19.71
C ALA A 269 12.23 -3.09 19.98
#